data_AF-A0A0F7ZJD6-F1
#
_entry.id   AF-A0A0F7ZJD6-F1
#
_cell.length_a   1.000
_cell.length_b   1.000
_cell.length_c   1.000
_cell.angle_alpha   90.00
_cell.angle_beta   90.00
_cell.angle_gamma   90.00
#
_symmetry.space_group_name_H-M   'P 1'
#
loop_
_entity.id
_entity.type
_entity.pdbx_description
1 polymer ?
#
loop_
_entity_poly.entity_id
_entity_poly.type
_entity_poly.pdbx_seq_one_letter_code
_entity_poly.pdbx_strand_id
1 'polypeptide(L)'
;MARNILKPAGVKVFWGFGGQNAGGRAYQVIRDGLDENESIGIDGLDGKITARNAEEKFQREGPTNKAQRIWSMGHSLMDFNGKLGDCSDKGGKSLKICPQLRYAVESKAFGKVFGWTVAKFHYSTASQLLYAGVDGLIYGQLTKNYDDSPDSRDAIKILKDLLEKNKNRVYLATLDDKPW
;
A
#
# COMPACT_ATOMS: atom_id res chain seq x y z
N MET A 1 12.72 0.77 18.52
CA MET A 1 11.95 1.90 19.06
C MET A 1 10.47 1.80 18.70
N ALA A 2 10.08 1.80 17.42
CA ALA A 2 8.65 1.69 17.02
C ALA A 2 7.94 0.46 17.61
N ARG A 3 8.55 -0.74 17.48
CA ARG A 3 8.01 -1.99 18.04
C ARG A 3 7.67 -1.90 19.53
N ASN A 4 8.59 -1.38 20.34
CA ASN A 4 8.43 -1.34 21.80
C ASN A 4 7.32 -0.40 22.26
N ILE A 5 6.94 0.57 21.41
CA ILE A 5 5.89 1.56 21.71
C ILE A 5 4.54 1.09 21.15
N LEU A 6 4.53 0.56 19.92
CA LEU A 6 3.31 0.25 19.18
C LEU A 6 2.72 -1.12 19.50
N LYS A 7 3.56 -2.13 19.73
CA LYS A 7 3.11 -3.50 20.00
C LYS A 7 2.23 -3.61 21.26
N PRO A 8 2.52 -2.93 22.39
CA PRO A 8 1.64 -2.94 23.56
C PRO A 8 0.24 -2.35 23.30
N ALA A 9 0.11 -1.45 22.33
CA ALA A 9 -1.18 -0.88 21.92
C ALA A 9 -1.90 -1.74 20.86
N GLY A 10 -1.38 -2.93 20.53
CA GLY A 10 -1.91 -3.78 19.46
C GLY A 10 -1.60 -3.26 18.05
N VAL A 11 -0.82 -2.19 17.92
CA VAL A 11 -0.49 -1.59 16.61
C VAL A 11 0.59 -2.41 15.93
N LYS A 12 0.26 -2.87 14.74
CA LYS A 12 1.10 -3.67 13.84
C LYS A 12 1.94 -2.74 12.96
N VAL A 13 3.18 -3.13 12.65
CA VAL A 13 4.14 -2.23 11.98
C VAL A 13 4.42 -2.68 10.55
N PHE A 14 4.22 -1.76 9.61
CA PHE A 14 4.61 -1.91 8.22
C PHE A 14 5.86 -1.06 7.94
N TRP A 15 6.98 -1.70 7.60
CA TRP A 15 8.23 -1.05 7.23
C TRP A 15 8.32 -0.86 5.70
N GLY A 16 8.12 0.37 5.22
CA GLY A 16 8.17 0.70 3.79
C GLY A 16 9.57 1.09 3.30
N PHE A 17 9.98 0.55 2.15
CA PHE A 17 11.24 0.87 1.48
C PHE A 17 11.00 1.27 0.02
N GLY A 18 11.45 2.46 -0.37
CA GLY A 18 11.38 2.94 -1.75
C GLY A 18 12.75 2.98 -2.44
N GLY A 19 12.75 2.85 -3.77
CA GLY A 19 13.94 3.05 -4.61
C GLY A 19 15.15 2.19 -4.21
N GLN A 20 16.34 2.78 -4.20
CA GLN A 20 17.59 2.09 -3.85
C GLN A 20 17.64 1.55 -2.42
N ASN A 21 16.77 2.05 -1.53
CA ASN A 21 16.72 1.59 -0.14
C ASN A 21 16.08 0.21 -0.01
N ALA A 22 15.27 -0.22 -0.98
CA ALA A 22 14.73 -1.57 -1.08
C ALA A 22 15.85 -2.55 -1.49
N GLY A 23 16.81 -2.78 -0.60
CA GLY A 23 18.01 -3.62 -0.81
C GLY A 23 19.25 -3.16 -0.05
N GLY A 24 19.19 -2.01 0.61
CA GLY A 24 20.25 -1.53 1.48
C GLY A 24 20.33 -2.32 2.80
N ARG A 25 21.36 -2.01 3.59
CA ARG A 25 21.60 -2.65 4.90
C ARG A 25 20.40 -2.57 5.84
N ALA A 26 19.69 -1.44 5.85
CA ALA A 26 18.50 -1.26 6.69
C ALA A 26 17.38 -2.26 6.34
N TYR A 27 17.15 -2.52 5.05
CA TYR A 27 16.19 -3.52 4.59
C TYR A 27 16.54 -4.92 5.13
N GLN A 28 17.82 -5.31 5.04
CA GLN A 28 18.30 -6.61 5.51
C GLN A 28 18.14 -6.75 7.03
N VAL A 29 18.57 -5.74 7.80
CA VAL A 29 18.45 -5.74 9.26
C VAL A 29 17.00 -5.85 9.71
N ILE A 30 16.09 -5.09 9.08
CA ILE A 30 14.67 -5.16 9.42
C ILE A 30 14.09 -6.52 9.02
N ARG A 31 14.34 -7.00 7.79
CA ARG A 31 13.88 -8.31 7.30
C ARG A 31 14.29 -9.44 8.25
N ASP A 32 15.56 -9.49 8.65
CA ASP A 32 16.11 -10.57 9.48
C ASP A 32 15.57 -10.50 10.92
N GLY A 33 15.08 -9.33 11.35
CA GLY A 33 14.55 -9.10 12.68
C GLY A 33 13.02 -9.01 12.77
N LEU A 34 12.27 -9.25 11.68
CA LEU A 34 10.80 -9.18 11.68
C LEU A 34 10.21 -10.14 12.71
N ASP A 35 9.24 -9.67 13.49
CA ASP A 35 8.39 -10.53 14.30
C ASP A 35 7.02 -10.76 13.65
N GLU A 36 6.15 -11.52 14.31
CA GLU A 36 4.81 -11.84 13.81
C GLU A 36 3.87 -10.66 13.66
N ASN A 37 4.21 -9.49 14.23
CA ASN A 37 3.46 -8.23 14.21
C ASN A 37 4.07 -7.18 13.27
N GLU A 38 4.97 -7.61 12.40
CA GLU A 38 5.65 -6.72 11.48
C GLU A 38 5.61 -7.27 10.05
N SER A 39 5.61 -6.35 9.09
CA SER A 39 5.81 -6.67 7.68
C SER A 39 6.80 -5.69 7.06
N ILE A 40 7.32 -6.07 5.91
CA ILE A 40 8.17 -5.22 5.10
C ILE A 40 7.54 -5.06 3.73
N GLY A 41 7.61 -3.87 3.18
CA GLY A 41 7.08 -3.60 1.86
C GLY A 41 8.01 -2.78 1.02
N ILE A 42 7.85 -2.98 -0.28
CA ILE A 42 8.53 -2.21 -1.30
C ILE A 42 7.51 -1.25 -1.85
N ASP A 43 7.87 0.01 -1.87
CA ASP A 43 7.04 1.06 -2.42
C ASP A 43 7.46 1.41 -3.84
N GLY A 44 6.51 1.33 -4.77
CA GLY A 44 6.67 1.61 -6.19
C GLY A 44 6.71 3.09 -6.55
N LEU A 45 7.05 3.99 -5.60
CA LEU A 45 7.07 5.44 -5.76
C LEU A 45 7.50 5.89 -7.16
N ASP A 46 6.64 6.66 -7.82
CA ASP A 46 6.83 7.24 -9.16
C ASP A 46 7.14 6.24 -10.28
N GLY A 47 6.81 4.95 -10.11
CA GLY A 47 7.04 3.91 -11.11
C GLY A 47 8.52 3.52 -11.28
N LYS A 48 9.38 3.91 -10.32
CA LYS A 48 10.82 3.56 -10.33
C LYS A 48 11.08 2.08 -10.10
N ILE A 49 10.17 1.42 -9.39
CA ILE A 49 10.18 -0.02 -9.15
C ILE A 49 8.82 -0.54 -9.60
N THR A 50 8.82 -1.61 -10.40
CA THR A 50 7.59 -2.29 -10.78
C THR A 50 7.21 -3.35 -9.76
N ALA A 51 5.93 -3.73 -9.73
CA ALA A 51 5.47 -4.83 -8.90
C ALA A 51 6.22 -6.14 -9.21
N ARG A 52 6.57 -6.38 -10.49
CA ARG A 52 7.41 -7.52 -10.90
C ARG A 52 8.82 -7.46 -10.29
N ASN A 53 9.47 -6.30 -10.32
CA ASN A 53 10.79 -6.16 -9.70
C ASN A 53 10.73 -6.38 -8.19
N ALA A 54 9.66 -5.95 -7.53
CA ALA A 54 9.46 -6.19 -6.11
C ALA A 54 9.18 -7.67 -5.79
N GLU A 55 8.39 -8.34 -6.61
CA GLU A 55 8.18 -9.79 -6.53
C GLU A 55 9.51 -10.55 -6.63
N GLU A 56 10.29 -10.31 -7.69
CA GLU A 56 11.61 -10.92 -7.90
C GLU A 56 12.55 -10.65 -6.72
N LYS A 57 12.52 -9.42 -6.19
CA LYS A 57 13.29 -9.06 -5.01
C LYS A 57 12.85 -9.88 -3.80
N PHE A 58 11.56 -9.95 -3.50
CA PHE A 58 11.09 -10.73 -2.35
C PHE A 58 11.36 -12.23 -2.50
N GLN A 59 11.34 -12.76 -3.72
CA GLN A 59 11.72 -14.15 -3.98
C GLN A 59 13.20 -14.40 -3.65
N ARG A 60 14.10 -13.48 -4.01
CA ARG A 60 15.54 -13.63 -3.78
C ARG A 60 15.95 -13.36 -2.34
N GLU A 61 15.38 -12.32 -1.73
CA GLU A 61 15.92 -11.74 -0.49
C GLU A 61 14.83 -11.17 0.43
N GLY A 62 13.56 -11.52 0.23
CA GLY A 62 12.46 -11.11 1.10
C GLY A 62 12.31 -11.99 2.35
N PRO A 63 11.34 -11.65 3.23
CA PRO A 63 10.92 -12.56 4.28
C PRO A 63 10.44 -13.89 3.71
N THR A 64 10.77 -14.99 4.39
CA THR A 64 10.30 -16.34 4.01
C THR A 64 8.78 -16.44 4.04
N ASN A 65 8.15 -15.83 5.05
CA ASN A 65 6.70 -15.74 5.13
C ASN A 65 6.16 -14.74 4.10
N LYS A 66 5.44 -15.26 3.11
CA LYS A 66 4.85 -14.44 2.04
C LYS A 66 3.85 -13.42 2.55
N ALA A 67 3.12 -13.74 3.62
CA ALA A 67 2.17 -12.81 4.23
C ALA A 67 2.87 -11.46 4.51
N GLN A 68 4.04 -11.49 5.15
CA GLN A 68 4.83 -10.30 5.53
C GLN A 68 5.46 -9.51 4.37
N ARG A 69 5.13 -9.82 3.11
CA ARG A 69 5.59 -9.10 1.91
C ARG A 69 4.51 -8.16 1.43
N ILE A 70 4.74 -6.86 1.54
CA ILE A 70 3.79 -5.84 1.15
C ILE A 70 4.23 -5.16 -0.14
N TRP A 71 3.27 -4.90 -1.03
CA TRP A 71 3.47 -3.98 -2.15
C TRP A 71 2.60 -2.74 -1.93
N SER A 72 3.19 -1.57 -2.12
CA SER A 72 2.42 -0.33 -2.16
C SER A 72 2.85 0.52 -3.34
N MET A 73 1.91 1.26 -3.91
CA MET A 73 2.23 2.23 -4.95
C MET A 73 1.23 3.38 -4.92
N GLY A 74 1.75 4.57 -5.18
CA GLY A 74 0.95 5.76 -5.05
C GLY A 74 1.61 7.03 -5.53
N HIS A 75 0.82 8.11 -5.53
CA HIS A 75 1.30 9.47 -5.74
C HIS A 75 0.32 10.50 -5.18
N SER A 76 0.85 11.62 -4.70
CA SER A 76 0.09 12.80 -4.29
C SER A 76 -0.71 13.51 -5.41
N LEU A 77 -0.48 13.19 -6.67
CA LEU A 77 -1.08 13.86 -7.84
C LEU A 77 -1.57 12.79 -8.84
N MET A 78 -2.13 11.71 -8.30
CA MET A 78 -2.50 10.51 -9.07
C MET A 78 -3.50 10.79 -10.21
N ASP A 79 -4.33 11.83 -10.07
CA ASP A 79 -5.30 12.24 -11.08
C ASP A 79 -4.69 13.12 -12.19
N PHE A 80 -3.46 13.60 -12.00
CA PHE A 80 -2.79 14.47 -12.97
C PHE A 80 -1.93 13.67 -13.94
N ASN A 81 -1.88 14.12 -15.21
CA ASN A 81 -1.03 13.57 -16.28
C ASN A 81 -1.19 12.05 -16.49
N GLY A 82 -2.40 11.54 -16.26
CA GLY A 82 -2.72 10.11 -16.38
C GLY A 82 -1.81 9.21 -15.55
N LYS A 83 -1.37 9.65 -14.35
CA LYS A 83 -0.50 8.87 -13.45
C LYS A 83 -1.19 7.61 -12.94
N LEU A 84 -2.51 7.64 -12.71
CA LEU A 84 -3.30 6.46 -12.35
C LEU A 84 -3.19 5.35 -13.42
N GLY A 85 -3.36 5.70 -14.69
CA GLY A 85 -3.41 4.71 -15.78
C GLY A 85 -4.69 3.89 -15.78
N ASP A 86 -4.73 2.85 -16.61
CA ASP A 86 -5.89 1.98 -16.78
C ASP A 86 -5.87 0.79 -15.80
N CYS A 87 -6.86 0.73 -14.91
CA CYS A 87 -7.02 -0.36 -13.96
C CYS A 87 -7.41 -1.71 -14.60
N SER A 88 -7.76 -1.73 -15.89
CA SER A 88 -8.04 -2.95 -16.64
C SER A 88 -6.79 -3.67 -17.15
N ASP A 89 -5.62 -3.01 -17.14
CA ASP A 89 -4.33 -3.62 -17.52
C ASP A 89 -3.80 -4.54 -16.41
N LYS A 90 -4.23 -5.80 -16.50
CA LYS A 90 -3.83 -6.90 -15.62
C LYS A 90 -2.35 -7.27 -15.72
N GLY A 91 -1.74 -7.02 -16.87
CA GLY A 91 -0.37 -7.43 -17.15
C GLY A 91 0.69 -6.56 -16.47
N GLY A 92 0.29 -5.41 -15.91
CA GLY A 92 1.24 -4.41 -15.42
C GLY A 92 2.21 -3.95 -16.50
N LYS A 93 1.76 -3.89 -17.76
CA LYS A 93 2.62 -3.50 -18.90
C LYS A 93 2.99 -2.02 -18.81
N SER A 94 2.07 -1.24 -18.28
CA SER A 94 2.27 0.18 -18.02
C SER A 94 2.89 0.43 -16.64
N LEU A 95 3.83 1.38 -16.54
CA LEU A 95 4.43 1.83 -15.28
C LEU A 95 3.51 2.72 -14.43
N LYS A 96 2.25 2.88 -14.84
CA LYS A 96 1.25 3.67 -14.13
C LYS A 96 0.73 2.94 -12.89
N ILE A 97 0.14 3.68 -11.96
CA ILE A 97 -0.17 3.21 -10.61
C ILE A 97 -1.15 2.02 -10.63
N CYS A 98 -2.27 2.13 -11.32
CA CYS A 98 -3.31 1.11 -11.30
C CYS A 98 -2.91 -0.21 -11.97
N PRO A 99 -2.28 -0.21 -13.17
CA PRO A 99 -1.73 -1.44 -13.76
C PRO A 99 -0.77 -2.20 -12.85
N GLN A 100 0.14 -1.48 -12.16
CA GLN A 100 1.09 -2.10 -11.25
C GLN A 100 0.43 -2.68 -10.00
N LEU A 101 -0.53 -1.95 -9.41
CA LEU A 101 -1.32 -2.46 -8.28
C LEU A 101 -2.16 -3.67 -8.70
N ARG A 102 -2.73 -3.65 -9.91
CA ARG A 102 -3.53 -4.77 -10.45
C ARG A 102 -2.67 -6.01 -10.65
N TYR A 103 -1.49 -5.87 -11.26
CA TYR A 103 -0.53 -6.96 -11.37
C TYR A 103 -0.19 -7.54 -9.99
N ALA A 104 0.12 -6.68 -9.01
CA ALA A 104 0.47 -7.14 -7.67
C ALA A 104 -0.66 -7.98 -7.02
N VAL A 105 -1.91 -7.52 -7.14
CA VAL A 105 -3.10 -8.24 -6.65
C VAL A 105 -3.29 -9.59 -7.34
N GLU A 106 -3.08 -9.66 -8.65
CA GLU A 106 -3.30 -10.88 -9.44
C GLU A 106 -2.14 -11.89 -9.31
N SER A 107 -0.91 -11.43 -9.12
CA SER A 107 0.28 -12.29 -8.96
C SER A 107 0.24 -13.18 -7.72
N LYS A 108 -0.50 -12.76 -6.67
CA LYS A 108 -0.51 -13.40 -5.35
C LYS A 108 0.89 -13.56 -4.73
N ALA A 109 1.86 -12.75 -5.17
CA ALA A 109 3.23 -12.74 -4.67
C ALA A 109 3.39 -11.97 -3.34
N PHE A 110 2.39 -11.14 -3.01
CA PHE A 110 2.36 -10.28 -1.82
C PHE A 110 1.27 -10.76 -0.87
N GLY A 111 1.45 -10.55 0.44
CA GLY A 111 0.40 -10.78 1.43
C GLY A 111 -0.70 -9.72 1.35
N LYS A 112 -0.30 -8.46 1.19
CA LYS A 112 -1.22 -7.33 0.96
C LYS A 112 -0.68 -6.33 -0.07
N VAL A 113 -1.62 -5.67 -0.75
CA VAL A 113 -1.35 -4.61 -1.73
C VAL A 113 -2.09 -3.33 -1.34
N PHE A 114 -1.37 -2.20 -1.26
CA PHE A 114 -1.94 -0.91 -0.87
C PHE A 114 -1.78 0.19 -1.93
N GLY A 115 -2.84 0.97 -2.14
CA GLY A 115 -2.79 2.20 -2.94
C GLY A 115 -2.67 3.45 -2.07
N TRP A 116 -1.93 4.47 -2.51
CA TRP A 116 -1.79 5.74 -1.78
C TRP A 116 -1.55 6.96 -2.70
N THR A 117 -1.63 8.22 -2.27
CA THR A 117 -2.41 8.68 -1.12
C THR A 117 -3.82 9.03 -1.61
N VAL A 118 -4.85 8.57 -0.91
CA VAL A 118 -6.21 9.09 -1.08
C VAL A 118 -6.31 10.41 -0.31
N ALA A 119 -6.39 11.52 -1.03
CA ALA A 119 -6.55 12.84 -0.44
C ALA A 119 -7.95 13.39 -0.71
N LYS A 120 -8.22 14.59 -0.19
CA LYS A 120 -9.44 15.31 -0.55
C LYS A 120 -9.59 15.38 -2.08
N PHE A 121 -10.80 15.15 -2.56
CA PHE A 121 -11.20 15.08 -3.97
C PHE A 121 -10.82 13.80 -4.74
N HIS A 122 -10.03 12.87 -4.20
CA HIS A 122 -9.67 11.60 -4.87
C HIS A 122 -10.76 10.51 -4.80
N TYR A 123 -12.06 10.86 -4.79
CA TYR A 123 -13.13 9.87 -4.66
C TYR A 123 -13.15 8.87 -5.83
N SER A 124 -13.10 9.38 -7.07
CA SER A 124 -13.10 8.53 -8.28
C SER A 124 -11.88 7.61 -8.32
N THR A 125 -10.73 8.15 -7.96
CA THR A 125 -9.44 7.45 -7.88
C THR A 125 -9.49 6.33 -6.86
N ALA A 126 -9.93 6.64 -5.64
CA ALA A 126 -10.07 5.66 -4.55
C ALA A 126 -11.04 4.54 -4.94
N SER A 127 -12.16 4.89 -5.59
CA SER A 127 -13.10 3.91 -6.14
C SER A 127 -12.43 2.99 -7.16
N GLN A 128 -11.68 3.53 -8.13
CA GLN A 128 -10.97 2.75 -9.14
C GLN A 128 -9.92 1.82 -8.54
N LEU A 129 -9.14 2.29 -7.56
CA LEU A 129 -8.17 1.47 -6.85
C LEU A 129 -8.85 0.33 -6.07
N LEU A 130 -10.00 0.61 -5.44
CA LEU A 130 -10.81 -0.42 -4.79
C LEU A 130 -11.27 -1.49 -5.80
N TYR A 131 -11.72 -1.08 -6.99
CA TYR A 131 -12.08 -2.00 -8.08
C TYR A 131 -10.89 -2.79 -8.62
N ALA A 132 -9.67 -2.20 -8.60
CA ALA A 132 -8.45 -2.92 -8.92
C ALA A 132 -8.15 -4.05 -7.91
N GLY A 133 -8.82 -4.07 -6.76
CA GLY A 133 -8.78 -5.17 -5.80
C GLY A 133 -7.64 -5.07 -4.79
N VAL A 134 -7.13 -3.86 -4.57
CA VAL A 134 -6.15 -3.61 -3.49
C VAL A 134 -6.76 -3.97 -2.13
N ASP A 135 -5.94 -4.44 -1.20
CA ASP A 135 -6.38 -4.81 0.14
C ASP A 135 -6.64 -3.60 1.04
N GLY A 136 -6.09 -2.44 0.70
CA GLY A 136 -6.35 -1.21 1.43
C GLY A 136 -5.88 0.06 0.71
N LEU A 137 -6.36 1.19 1.23
CA LEU A 137 -6.05 2.53 0.74
C LEU A 137 -5.49 3.36 1.88
N ILE A 138 -4.32 3.96 1.67
CA ILE A 138 -3.71 4.89 2.61
C ILE A 138 -4.22 6.29 2.26
N TYR A 139 -4.92 6.92 3.19
CA TYR A 139 -5.46 8.28 3.01
C TYR A 139 -4.59 9.31 3.72
N GLY A 140 -4.69 10.58 3.36
CA GLY A 140 -4.00 11.64 4.10
C GLY A 140 -3.84 12.90 3.29
N GLN A 141 -2.94 13.76 3.75
CA GLN A 141 -2.59 14.99 3.05
C GLN A 141 -1.47 14.73 2.03
N LEU A 142 -1.43 15.55 0.98
CA LEU A 142 -0.52 15.37 -0.15
C LEU A 142 0.95 15.63 0.18
N THR A 143 1.21 16.59 1.07
CA THR A 143 2.56 17.11 1.36
C THR A 143 2.78 17.38 2.85
N LYS A 144 1.83 17.00 3.70
CA LYS A 144 1.84 17.30 5.14
C LYS A 144 1.71 16.02 5.94
N ASN A 145 2.22 16.06 7.17
CA ASN A 145 2.03 15.00 8.15
C ASN A 145 0.54 14.82 8.45
N TYR A 146 0.17 13.64 8.95
CA TYR A 146 -1.16 13.44 9.50
C TYR A 146 -1.42 14.41 10.64
N ASP A 147 -2.54 15.10 10.55
CA ASP A 147 -3.09 15.99 11.57
C ASP A 147 -4.61 15.85 11.58
N ASP A 148 -5.25 16.44 12.60
CA ASP A 148 -6.70 16.56 12.65
C ASP A 148 -7.16 17.84 11.92
N SER A 149 -6.91 17.91 10.61
CA SER A 149 -7.37 19.00 9.74
C SER A 149 -8.66 18.65 8.97
N PRO A 150 -9.38 19.66 8.46
CA PRO A 150 -10.51 19.43 7.56
C PRO A 150 -10.14 18.53 6.35
N ASP A 151 -8.95 18.71 5.79
CA ASP A 151 -8.46 17.92 4.65
C ASP A 151 -8.32 16.43 5.01
N SER A 152 -7.76 16.12 6.19
CA SER A 152 -7.65 14.75 6.71
C SER A 152 -9.03 14.14 6.96
N ARG A 153 -9.99 14.92 7.48
CA ARG A 153 -11.38 14.49 7.73
C ARG A 153 -12.13 14.22 6.43
N ASP A 154 -11.93 15.03 5.41
CA ASP A 154 -12.51 14.83 4.07
C ASP A 154 -11.92 13.61 3.38
N ALA A 155 -10.60 13.39 3.50
CA ALA A 155 -9.94 12.21 2.94
C ALA A 155 -10.45 10.90 3.57
N ILE A 156 -10.62 10.83 4.90
CA ILE A 156 -11.20 9.63 5.53
C ILE A 156 -12.70 9.48 5.21
N LYS A 157 -13.44 10.58 5.01
CA LYS A 157 -14.84 10.52 4.61
C LYS A 157 -15.01 9.79 3.27
N ILE A 158 -14.11 10.03 2.30
CA ILE A 158 -14.10 9.27 1.03
C ILE A 158 -14.03 7.76 1.29
N LEU A 159 -13.14 7.31 2.18
CA LEU A 159 -13.01 5.88 2.49
C LEU A 159 -14.27 5.34 3.18
N LYS A 160 -14.86 6.08 4.12
CA LYS A 160 -16.11 5.69 4.79
C LYS A 160 -17.26 5.56 3.79
N ASP A 161 -17.40 6.50 2.88
CA ASP A 161 -18.44 6.47 1.84
C ASP A 161 -18.26 5.29 0.88
N LEU A 162 -17.00 4.96 0.53
CA LEU A 162 -16.68 3.78 -0.28
C LEU A 162 -16.97 2.47 0.46
N LEU A 163 -16.66 2.39 1.75
CA LEU A 163 -16.99 1.23 2.58
C LEU A 163 -18.50 1.00 2.62
N GLU A 164 -19.31 2.03 2.89
CA GLU A 164 -20.77 1.88 2.95
C GLU A 164 -21.35 1.42 1.60
N LYS A 165 -20.89 2.03 0.50
CA LYS A 165 -21.34 1.65 -0.86
C LYS A 165 -20.92 0.25 -1.28
N ASN A 166 -19.87 -0.31 -0.68
CA ASN A 166 -19.30 -1.60 -1.03
C ASN A 166 -19.31 -2.60 0.14
N LYS A 167 -20.19 -2.43 1.13
CA LYS A 167 -20.20 -3.21 2.38
C LYS A 167 -20.32 -4.73 2.22
N ASN A 168 -20.81 -5.19 1.07
CA ASN A 168 -20.90 -6.61 0.74
C ASN A 168 -19.56 -7.20 0.23
N ARG A 169 -18.54 -6.37 0.02
CA ARG A 169 -17.26 -6.73 -0.60
C ARG A 169 -16.04 -6.28 0.21
N VAL A 170 -16.17 -5.20 0.96
CA VAL A 170 -15.08 -4.59 1.73
C VAL A 170 -15.58 -4.18 3.11
N TYR A 171 -14.68 -4.15 4.08
CA TYR A 171 -14.96 -3.76 5.46
C TYR A 171 -13.75 -3.00 6.03
N LEU A 172 -13.96 -2.28 7.13
CA LEU A 172 -12.87 -1.64 7.86
C LEU A 172 -12.13 -2.70 8.69
N ALA A 173 -10.84 -2.87 8.42
CA ALA A 173 -10.01 -3.79 9.17
C ALA A 173 -9.94 -3.43 10.66
N THR A 174 -9.87 -4.47 11.49
CA THR A 174 -9.80 -4.43 12.95
C THR A 174 -8.42 -4.90 13.44
N LEU A 175 -8.21 -4.94 14.77
CA LEU A 175 -6.99 -5.51 15.34
C LEU A 175 -6.85 -7.02 15.09
N ASP A 176 -7.96 -7.72 14.82
CA ASP A 176 -7.94 -9.16 14.54
C ASP A 176 -7.47 -9.44 13.10
N ASP A 177 -7.66 -8.48 12.20
CA ASP A 177 -7.20 -8.58 10.82
C ASP A 177 -5.69 -8.41 10.75
N LYS A 178 -4.99 -9.46 10.31
CA LYS A 178 -3.56 -9.37 10.04
C LYS A 178 -3.35 -8.52 8.78
N PRO A 179 -2.58 -7.42 8.86
CA PRO A 179 -2.40 -6.49 7.74
C PRO A 179 -1.33 -6.99 6.76
N TRP A 180 -1.03 -8.29 6.78
CA TRP A 180 -0.10 -9.01 5.92
C TRP A 180 -0.55 -10.48 5.80
#